data_AF-A0A545SEI1-F1
#
_entry.id   AF-A0A545SEI1-F1
#
_cell.length_a   1.000
_cell.length_b   1.000
_cell.length_c   1.000
_cell.angle_alpha   90.00
_cell.angle_beta   90.00
_cell.angle_gamma   90.00
#
_symmetry.space_group_name_H-M   'P 1'
#
loop_
_entity.id
_entity.type
_entity.pdbx_description
1 polymer ?
#
loop_
_entity_poly.entity_id
_entity_poly.type
_entity_poly.pdbx_seq_one_letter_code
_entity_poly.pdbx_strand_id
1 'polypeptide(L)'
;MLSIELPGQPALELHHLVLDFNGTLALRGAVVDGVAERLRTLAESLTLHCVTGDTFGTARAALEGLPLHLHVLPPTGQSVAKRGFAAGLDGGVCAIGNGWNDRLMLAEADLGLAVMMNEGAASATLMAARAAFPSILDALDALLAPGRMVAVLRD
;
A
#
# COMPACT_ATOMS: atom_id res chain seq x y z
N MET A 1 -2.25 1.09 -15.97
CA MET A 1 -3.03 0.09 -15.22
C MET A 1 -2.18 -1.18 -15.06
N LEU A 2 -2.31 -1.88 -13.93
CA LEU A 2 -1.74 -3.21 -13.68
C LEU A 2 -2.87 -4.23 -13.62
N SER A 3 -2.83 -5.28 -14.44
CA SER A 3 -3.80 -6.39 -14.38
C SER A 3 -3.22 -7.62 -13.71
N ILE A 4 -4.01 -8.28 -12.85
CA ILE A 4 -3.67 -9.55 -12.21
C ILE A 4 -4.77 -10.58 -12.50
N GLU A 5 -4.43 -11.57 -13.31
CA GLU A 5 -5.33 -12.68 -13.67
C GLU A 5 -5.39 -13.71 -12.53
N LEU A 6 -6.55 -13.86 -11.90
CA LEU A 6 -6.77 -14.84 -10.83
C LEU A 6 -7.63 -16.00 -11.35
N PRO A 7 -7.11 -17.24 -11.37
CA PRO A 7 -7.88 -18.40 -11.82
C PRO A 7 -9.21 -18.53 -11.04
N GLY A 8 -10.32 -18.67 -11.77
CA GLY A 8 -11.65 -18.85 -11.19
C GLY A 8 -12.28 -17.57 -10.63
N GLN A 9 -11.65 -16.40 -10.83
CA GLN A 9 -12.13 -15.11 -10.34
C GLN A 9 -12.01 -14.05 -11.45
N PRO A 10 -12.74 -12.93 -11.35
CA PRO A 10 -12.48 -11.77 -12.20
C PRO A 10 -11.03 -11.28 -12.01
N ALA A 11 -10.42 -10.79 -13.09
CA ALA A 11 -9.12 -10.15 -13.04
C ALA A 11 -9.18 -8.89 -12.17
N LEU A 12 -8.09 -8.60 -11.45
CA LEU A 12 -7.93 -7.35 -10.73
C LEU A 12 -7.33 -6.30 -11.68
N GLU A 13 -8.08 -5.25 -11.97
CA GLU A 13 -7.62 -4.12 -12.79
C GLU A 13 -7.25 -2.91 -11.93
N LEU A 14 -5.98 -2.85 -11.55
CA LEU A 14 -5.47 -1.86 -10.61
C LEU A 14 -4.98 -0.61 -11.34
N HIS A 15 -5.40 0.55 -10.86
CA HIS A 15 -5.09 1.86 -11.39
C HIS A 15 -4.28 2.69 -10.39
N HIS A 16 -4.52 2.46 -9.10
CA HIS A 16 -3.91 3.18 -8.00
C HIS A 16 -3.15 2.25 -7.06
N LEU A 17 -2.04 2.74 -6.52
CA LEU A 17 -1.34 2.15 -5.38
C LEU A 17 -1.35 3.16 -4.23
N VAL A 18 -2.04 2.83 -3.14
CA VAL A 18 -2.17 3.65 -1.95
C VAL A 18 -1.33 3.04 -0.83
N LEU A 19 -0.37 3.81 -0.32
CA LEU A 19 0.66 3.35 0.61
C LEU A 19 0.55 4.14 1.90
N ASP A 20 0.58 3.45 3.04
CA ASP A 20 0.96 4.09 4.29
C ASP A 20 2.47 4.45 4.28
N PHE A 21 2.90 5.33 5.20
CA PHE A 21 4.28 5.79 5.31
C PHE A 21 5.09 5.00 6.35
N ASN A 22 4.99 5.35 7.63
CA ASN A 22 5.80 4.77 8.70
C ASN A 22 5.27 3.40 9.12
N GLY A 23 6.14 2.41 9.16
CA GLY A 23 5.76 0.99 9.31
C GLY A 23 5.42 0.33 7.97
N THR A 24 5.48 1.08 6.86
CA THR A 24 5.18 0.60 5.49
C THR A 24 6.31 0.97 4.52
N LEU A 25 6.29 2.19 3.93
CA LEU A 25 7.38 2.68 3.06
C LEU A 25 8.66 3.03 3.82
N ALA A 26 8.51 3.39 5.09
CA ALA A 26 9.59 3.88 5.92
C ALA A 26 9.67 3.15 7.26
N LEU A 27 10.89 3.02 7.76
CA LEU A 27 11.19 2.59 9.12
C LEU A 27 11.69 3.80 9.90
N ARG A 28 10.97 4.20 10.97
CA ARG A 28 11.32 5.38 11.78
C ARG A 28 11.53 6.67 10.95
N GLY A 29 10.72 6.89 9.92
CA GLY A 29 10.77 8.08 9.07
C GLY A 29 11.78 8.02 7.91
N ALA A 30 12.62 6.99 7.84
CA ALA A 30 13.54 6.78 6.73
C ALA A 30 12.95 5.79 5.73
N VAL A 31 12.83 6.19 4.45
CA VAL A 31 12.37 5.28 3.38
C VAL A 31 13.29 4.07 3.31
N VAL A 32 12.68 2.88 3.22
CA VAL A 32 13.43 1.62 3.17
C VAL A 32 14.26 1.57 1.90
N ASP A 33 15.53 1.20 2.04
CA ASP A 33 16.43 0.99 0.91
C ASP A 33 15.81 -0.01 -0.07
N GLY A 34 15.69 0.40 -1.32
CA GLY A 34 15.10 -0.40 -2.38
C GLY A 34 13.64 -0.06 -2.73
N VAL A 35 12.99 0.81 -1.96
CA VAL A 35 11.61 1.25 -2.27
C VAL A 35 11.60 2.16 -3.51
N ALA A 36 12.57 3.07 -3.62
CA ALA A 36 12.54 4.12 -4.63
C ALA A 36 12.54 3.58 -6.07
N GLU A 37 13.35 2.57 -6.39
CA GLU A 37 13.39 1.97 -7.72
C GLU A 37 12.10 1.20 -8.05
N ARG A 38 11.54 0.48 -7.07
CA ARG A 38 10.29 -0.27 -7.26
C ARG A 38 9.12 0.66 -7.51
N LEU A 39 9.04 1.76 -6.78
CA LEU A 39 8.02 2.78 -7.00
C LEU A 39 8.18 3.44 -8.38
N ARG A 40 9.40 3.69 -8.86
CA ARG A 40 9.60 4.20 -10.23
C ARG A 40 9.06 3.27 -11.29
N THR A 41 9.34 1.97 -11.19
CA THR A 41 8.80 1.00 -12.15
C THR A 41 7.28 0.85 -12.02
N LEU A 42 6.74 0.80 -10.80
CA LEU A 42 5.28 0.71 -10.60
C LEU A 42 4.54 1.95 -11.12
N ALA A 43 5.16 3.14 -11.01
CA ALA A 43 4.58 4.40 -11.50
C ALA A 43 4.36 4.43 -13.03
N GLU A 44 5.01 3.56 -13.81
CA GLU A 44 4.75 3.40 -15.25
C GLU A 44 3.35 2.86 -15.53
N SER A 45 2.73 2.19 -14.54
CA SER A 45 1.44 1.52 -14.68
C SER A 45 0.41 1.95 -13.64
N LEU A 46 0.81 2.55 -12.52
CA LEU A 46 -0.08 2.89 -11.42
C LEU A 46 0.11 4.36 -11.00
N THR A 47 -0.97 5.02 -10.63
CA THR A 47 -0.88 6.30 -9.93
C THR A 47 -0.56 6.01 -8.46
N LEU A 48 0.55 6.55 -7.96
CA LEU A 48 1.03 6.22 -6.62
C LEU A 48 0.63 7.32 -5.62
N HIS A 49 0.13 6.90 -4.47
CA HIS A 49 -0.31 7.78 -3.40
C HIS A 49 0.32 7.32 -2.08
N CYS A 50 0.86 8.25 -1.31
CA CYS A 50 1.20 8.02 0.08
C CYS A 50 0.20 8.76 0.97
N VAL A 51 -0.48 8.05 1.87
CA VAL A 51 -1.48 8.61 2.76
C VAL A 51 -1.04 8.37 4.20
N THR A 52 -0.79 9.45 4.95
CA THR A 52 -0.20 9.35 6.28
C THR A 52 -0.71 10.45 7.21
N GLY A 53 -0.71 10.19 8.51
CA GLY A 53 -0.93 11.24 9.52
C GLY A 53 0.29 12.13 9.75
N ASP A 54 1.46 11.79 9.19
CA ASP A 54 2.74 12.51 9.27
C ASP A 54 3.02 13.13 10.66
N THR A 55 2.91 12.31 11.71
CA THR A 55 2.96 12.79 13.11
C THR A 55 4.23 13.56 13.46
N PHE A 56 5.32 13.30 12.74
CA PHE A 56 6.62 13.96 12.95
C PHE A 56 6.95 15.02 11.89
N GLY A 57 6.07 15.23 10.90
CA GLY A 57 6.29 16.23 9.83
C GLY A 57 7.45 15.89 8.89
N THR A 58 7.86 14.63 8.81
CA THR A 58 9.04 14.18 8.06
C THR A 58 8.70 13.61 6.69
N ALA A 59 7.44 13.24 6.44
CA ALA A 59 7.06 12.50 5.24
C ALA A 59 7.40 13.26 3.94
N ARG A 60 7.19 14.58 3.91
CA ARG A 60 7.49 15.39 2.73
C ARG A 60 8.96 15.34 2.32
N ALA A 61 9.87 15.48 3.28
CA ALA A 61 11.31 15.45 3.02
C ALA A 61 11.77 14.02 2.67
N ALA A 62 11.25 13.01 3.37
CA ALA A 62 11.63 11.62 3.15
C ALA A 62 11.19 11.08 1.78
N LEU A 63 10.07 11.59 1.24
CA LEU A 63 9.49 11.15 -0.04
C LEU A 63 9.86 12.07 -1.21
N GLU A 64 10.76 13.03 -1.00
CA GLU A 64 11.18 13.96 -2.04
C GLU A 64 11.78 13.21 -3.24
N GLY A 65 11.36 13.59 -4.46
CA GLY A 65 11.84 12.98 -5.70
C GLY A 65 11.29 11.58 -6.00
N LEU A 66 10.41 11.03 -5.16
CA LEU A 66 9.69 9.79 -5.47
C LEU A 66 8.45 10.08 -6.33
N PRO A 67 8.07 9.18 -7.25
CA PRO A 67 6.97 9.40 -8.20
C PRO A 67 5.61 9.09 -7.55
N LEU A 68 5.28 9.80 -6.46
CA LEU A 68 4.03 9.61 -5.72
C LEU A 68 3.44 10.93 -5.22
N HIS A 69 2.13 10.92 -4.96
CA HIS A 69 1.42 12.03 -4.36
C HIS A 69 1.30 11.83 -2.84
N LEU A 70 1.85 12.76 -2.06
CA LEU A 70 1.72 12.76 -0.60
C LEU A 70 0.42 13.43 -0.14
N HIS A 71 -0.36 12.72 0.68
CA HIS A 71 -1.59 13.18 1.30
C HIS A 71 -1.46 13.10 2.82
N VAL A 72 -1.37 14.26 3.47
CA VAL A 72 -1.28 14.35 4.93
C VAL A 72 -2.69 14.47 5.51
N LEU A 73 -3.04 13.52 6.39
CA LEU A 73 -4.35 13.43 7.02
C LEU A 73 -4.41 14.16 8.37
N PRO A 74 -5.62 14.50 8.85
CA PRO A 74 -5.80 14.96 10.22
C PRO A 74 -5.27 13.97 11.27
N PRO A 75 -4.85 14.45 12.45
CA PRO A 75 -4.21 13.61 13.47
C PRO A 75 -5.16 12.53 14.03
N THR A 76 -6.47 12.78 14.03
CA THR A 76 -7.50 11.86 14.54
C THR A 76 -8.39 11.35 13.42
N GLY A 77 -8.96 10.15 13.59
CA GLY A 77 -9.90 9.58 12.61
C GLY A 77 -9.23 9.02 11.35
N GLN A 78 -7.92 8.79 11.38
CA GLN A 78 -7.13 8.36 10.22
C GLN A 78 -7.67 7.09 9.55
N SER A 79 -8.23 6.13 10.28
CA SER A 79 -8.80 4.93 9.65
C SER A 79 -9.94 5.23 8.68
N VAL A 80 -10.83 6.12 9.09
CA VAL A 80 -11.98 6.52 8.26
C VAL A 80 -11.50 7.40 7.12
N ALA A 81 -10.55 8.30 7.37
CA ALA A 81 -9.98 9.17 6.35
C ALA A 81 -9.19 8.37 5.28
N LYS A 82 -8.37 7.38 5.67
CA LYS A 82 -7.66 6.50 4.73
C LYS A 82 -8.62 5.66 3.89
N ARG A 83 -9.66 5.09 4.51
CA ARG A 83 -10.72 4.40 3.76
C ARG A 83 -11.41 5.34 2.78
N GLY A 84 -11.82 6.53 3.23
CA GLY A 84 -12.49 7.52 2.39
C GLY A 84 -11.61 8.00 1.22
N PHE A 85 -10.30 8.08 1.43
CA PHE A 85 -9.35 8.35 0.36
C PHE A 85 -9.35 7.25 -0.70
N ALA A 86 -9.20 5.97 -0.28
CA ALA A 86 -9.21 4.85 -1.22
C ALA A 86 -10.54 4.72 -1.97
N ALA A 87 -11.67 4.83 -1.25
CA ALA A 87 -13.02 4.75 -1.84
C ALA A 87 -13.35 5.93 -2.77
N GLY A 88 -12.62 7.04 -2.68
CA GLY A 88 -12.81 8.23 -3.52
C GLY A 88 -12.01 8.22 -4.82
N LEU A 89 -11.21 7.19 -5.08
CA LEU A 89 -10.45 7.05 -6.32
C LEU A 89 -11.28 6.32 -7.37
N ASP A 90 -11.20 6.78 -8.62
CA ASP A 90 -11.87 6.14 -9.76
C ASP A 90 -10.98 5.02 -10.33
N GLY A 91 -11.51 3.80 -10.38
CA GLY A 91 -10.79 2.61 -10.85
C GLY A 91 -10.16 1.81 -9.72
N GLY A 92 -9.61 0.64 -10.04
CA GLY A 92 -9.19 -0.32 -9.02
C GLY A 92 -8.01 0.18 -8.16
N VAL A 93 -8.06 -0.13 -6.86
CA VAL A 93 -7.10 0.31 -5.85
C VAL A 93 -6.38 -0.90 -5.25
N CYS A 94 -5.05 -0.84 -5.27
CA CYS A 94 -4.23 -1.64 -4.37
C CYS A 94 -3.81 -0.78 -3.18
N ALA A 95 -3.96 -1.29 -1.96
CA ALA A 95 -3.57 -0.59 -0.76
C ALA A 95 -2.57 -1.41 0.05
N ILE A 96 -1.49 -0.78 0.53
CA ILE A 96 -0.51 -1.43 1.39
C ILE A 96 -0.38 -0.67 2.71
N GLY A 97 -0.43 -1.40 3.81
CA GLY A 97 -0.31 -0.82 5.15
C GLY A 97 0.02 -1.84 6.22
N ASN A 98 0.11 -1.34 7.44
CA ASN A 98 0.70 -2.05 8.58
C ASN A 98 -0.06 -1.75 9.87
N GLY A 99 -0.36 -0.47 10.09
CA GLY A 99 -0.89 0.05 11.33
C GLY A 99 -2.37 -0.21 11.49
N TRP A 100 -2.89 -0.07 12.71
CA TRP A 100 -4.32 -0.20 12.99
C TRP A 100 -5.17 0.79 12.18
N ASN A 101 -4.59 1.95 11.86
CA ASN A 101 -5.21 2.96 11.02
C ASN A 101 -5.39 2.52 9.55
N ASP A 102 -4.72 1.47 9.10
CA ASP A 102 -4.80 1.01 7.70
C ASP A 102 -5.91 -0.03 7.46
N ARG A 103 -6.36 -0.75 8.50
CA ARG A 103 -7.29 -1.89 8.37
C ARG A 103 -8.53 -1.60 7.51
N LEU A 104 -9.09 -0.38 7.60
CA LEU A 104 -10.29 -0.01 6.85
C LEU A 104 -9.99 0.33 5.39
N MET A 105 -8.79 0.84 5.11
CA MET A 105 -8.31 1.10 3.75
C MET A 105 -8.01 -0.21 3.02
N LEU A 106 -7.35 -1.15 3.70
CA LEU A 106 -7.03 -2.47 3.10
C LEU A 106 -8.29 -3.29 2.82
N ALA A 107 -9.29 -3.24 3.71
CA ALA A 107 -10.56 -3.93 3.50
C ALA A 107 -11.42 -3.32 2.37
N GLU A 108 -11.24 -2.03 2.08
CA GLU A 108 -11.98 -1.31 1.04
C GLU A 108 -11.36 -1.49 -0.35
N ALA A 109 -10.03 -1.59 -0.42
CA ALA A 109 -9.30 -1.71 -1.67
C ALA A 109 -9.60 -3.03 -2.39
N ASP A 110 -9.61 -3.02 -3.73
CA ASP A 110 -9.72 -4.22 -4.56
C ASP A 110 -8.60 -5.24 -4.27
N LEU A 111 -7.43 -4.73 -3.88
CA LEU A 111 -6.32 -5.51 -3.37
C LEU A 111 -5.66 -4.87 -2.15
N GLY A 112 -6.12 -5.24 -0.95
CA GLY A 112 -5.46 -4.90 0.31
C GLY A 112 -4.30 -5.84 0.64
N LEU A 113 -3.10 -5.30 0.87
CA LEU A 113 -1.90 -6.04 1.25
C LEU A 113 -1.37 -5.53 2.59
N ALA A 114 -1.11 -6.43 3.53
CA ALA A 114 -0.45 -6.05 4.78
C ALA A 114 1.06 -6.29 4.69
N VAL A 115 1.85 -5.43 5.33
CA VAL A 115 3.28 -5.66 5.54
C VAL A 115 3.59 -5.76 7.03
N MET A 116 4.31 -6.80 7.41
CA MET A 116 4.66 -7.04 8.82
C MET A 116 5.76 -6.07 9.28
N MET A 117 6.81 -5.92 8.45
CA MET A 117 7.99 -5.12 8.76
C MET A 117 8.62 -5.51 10.11
N ASN A 118 9.65 -4.79 10.54
CA ASN A 118 10.36 -5.09 11.80
C ASN A 118 9.75 -4.37 13.01
N GLU A 119 8.72 -3.54 12.82
CA GLU A 119 8.00 -2.82 13.90
C GLU A 119 6.71 -3.56 14.32
N GLY A 120 6.39 -4.68 13.65
CA GLY A 120 5.16 -5.44 13.84
C GLY A 120 3.97 -4.82 13.12
N ALA A 121 2.92 -5.60 12.88
CA ALA A 121 1.68 -5.14 12.24
C ALA A 121 0.46 -5.37 13.15
N ALA A 122 -0.54 -4.51 13.02
CA ALA A 122 -1.78 -4.69 13.76
C ALA A 122 -2.49 -5.96 13.24
N SER A 123 -2.86 -6.89 14.14
CA SER A 123 -3.58 -8.11 13.77
C SER A 123 -4.86 -7.82 12.99
N ALA A 124 -5.56 -6.74 13.34
CA ALA A 124 -6.76 -6.31 12.61
C ALA A 124 -6.46 -5.93 11.14
N THR A 125 -5.29 -5.37 10.87
CA THR A 125 -4.84 -5.01 9.51
C THR A 125 -4.42 -6.25 8.74
N LEU A 126 -3.74 -7.21 9.39
CA LEU A 126 -3.42 -8.51 8.80
C LEU A 126 -4.69 -9.26 8.39
N MET A 127 -5.71 -9.29 9.25
CA MET A 127 -6.99 -9.96 8.98
C MET A 127 -7.85 -9.25 7.93
N ALA A 128 -7.65 -7.95 7.73
CA ALA A 128 -8.35 -7.17 6.71
C ALA A 128 -7.69 -7.28 5.33
N ALA A 129 -6.43 -7.70 5.27
CA ALA A 129 -5.68 -7.83 4.03
C ALA A 129 -5.98 -9.15 3.33
N ARG A 130 -5.86 -9.13 2.00
CA ARG A 130 -5.98 -10.33 1.16
C ARG A 130 -4.72 -11.18 1.17
N ALA A 131 -3.57 -10.56 1.39
CA ALA A 131 -2.29 -11.22 1.58
C ALA A 131 -1.41 -10.39 2.52
N ALA A 132 -0.43 -11.06 3.15
CA ALA A 132 0.55 -10.42 4.02
C ALA A 132 1.97 -10.75 3.56
N PHE A 133 2.86 -9.77 3.62
CA PHE A 133 4.26 -9.88 3.25
C PHE A 133 5.18 -9.54 4.43
N PRO A 134 6.38 -10.14 4.51
CA PRO A 134 7.32 -9.82 5.58
C PRO A 134 7.87 -8.40 5.46
N SER A 135 8.04 -7.88 4.25
CA SER A 135 8.51 -6.51 4.01
C SER A 135 7.74 -5.79 2.90
N ILE A 136 7.89 -4.46 2.85
CA ILE A 136 7.39 -3.64 1.72
C ILE A 136 8.07 -4.00 0.40
N LEU A 137 9.35 -4.39 0.42
CA LEU A 137 10.05 -4.80 -0.80
C LEU A 137 9.40 -6.04 -1.40
N ASP A 138 9.04 -7.02 -0.57
CA ASP A 138 8.36 -8.24 -1.01
C ASP A 138 6.97 -7.98 -1.58
N ALA A 139 6.22 -7.06 -0.97
CA ALA A 139 4.89 -6.68 -1.46
C ALA A 139 4.98 -5.94 -2.81
N LEU A 140 5.89 -4.98 -2.94
CA LEU A 140 6.12 -4.26 -4.20
C LEU A 140 6.64 -5.20 -5.30
N ASP A 141 7.56 -6.12 -4.97
CA ASP A 141 8.05 -7.12 -5.91
C ASP A 141 6.95 -8.11 -6.35
N ALA A 142 5.97 -8.40 -5.49
CA ALA A 142 4.82 -9.21 -5.86
C ALA A 142 3.87 -8.49 -6.84
N LEU A 143 3.81 -7.15 -6.79
CA LEU A 143 3.09 -6.34 -7.79
C LEU A 143 3.86 -6.24 -9.11
N LEU A 144 5.19 -6.12 -9.06
CA LEU A 144 6.07 -6.10 -10.24
C LEU A 144 6.12 -7.44 -10.97
N ALA A 145 5.90 -8.54 -10.26
CA ALA A 145 5.81 -9.89 -10.83
C ALA A 145 4.45 -10.52 -10.48
N PRO A 146 3.35 -10.17 -11.19
CA PRO A 146 1.99 -10.57 -10.84
C PRO A 146 1.77 -12.07 -10.62
N GLY A 147 2.57 -12.94 -11.26
CA GLY A 147 2.53 -14.38 -11.01
C GLY A 147 2.79 -14.77 -9.55
N ARG A 148 3.56 -13.97 -8.78
CA ARG A 148 3.72 -14.13 -7.33
C ARG A 148 2.40 -13.90 -6.60
N MET A 149 1.64 -12.90 -7.01
CA MET A 149 0.33 -12.60 -6.42
C MET A 149 -0.67 -13.73 -6.71
N VAL A 150 -0.67 -14.25 -7.94
CA VAL A 150 -1.52 -15.39 -8.32
C VAL A 150 -1.23 -16.61 -7.44
N ALA A 151 0.04 -16.92 -7.19
CA ALA A 151 0.41 -18.06 -6.34
C ALA A 151 -0.09 -17.94 -4.89
N VAL A 152 -0.26 -16.71 -4.39
CA VAL A 152 -0.74 -16.44 -3.03
C VAL A 152 -2.28 -16.38 -2.95
N LEU A 153 -2.95 -15.94 -4.03
CA LEU A 153 -4.37 -15.61 -4.03
C LEU A 153 -5.29 -16.61 -4.77
N ARG A 154 -4.72 -17.53 -5.54
CA ARG A 154 -5.48 -18.61 -6.19
C ARG A 154 -5.96 -19.64 -5.16
N ASP A 155 -7.05 -20.31 -5.49
CA ASP A 155 -7.46 -21.56 -4.84
C ASP A 155 -6.58 -22.74 -5.33
#